data_AF-A0A7S3RST1-F1
#
_entry.id   AF-A0A7S3RST1-F1
#
_cell.length_a   1.000
_cell.length_b   1.000
_cell.length_c   1.000
_cell.angle_alpha   90.00
_cell.angle_beta   90.00
_cell.angle_gamma   90.00
#
_symmetry.space_group_name_H-M   'P 1'
#
loop_
_entity.id
_entity.type
_entity.pdbx_description
1 polymer ?
#
loop_
_entity_poly.entity_id
_entity_poly.type
_entity_poly.pdbx_seq_one_letter_code
_entity_poly.pdbx_strand_id
1 'polypeptide(L)'
;DDVTGAVQRMLCDRIFHSKQDAVGLLKAGADATDNEVALQMGGYDHIAVVGSMGPVGMKRIENVGAIHAESGRADLIDAVVVAADAIARYVRKNKWSKRVLLVSDGATSRAELDEEQVADIASQLADNDIVLEVA
;
A
#
# COMPACT_ATOMS: atom_id res chain seq x y z
N ASP A 1 9.20 15.87 -0.12
CA ASP A 1 10.65 15.92 -0.39
C ASP A 1 11.51 14.95 0.43
N ASP A 2 11.26 14.70 1.72
CA ASP A 2 12.07 13.74 2.50
C ASP A 2 11.62 12.27 2.36
N VAL A 3 10.31 12.02 2.53
CA VAL A 3 9.72 10.66 2.49
C VAL A 3 9.97 9.94 1.16
N THR A 4 9.68 10.61 0.04
CA THR A 4 9.90 10.07 -1.31
C THR A 4 11.36 9.64 -1.51
N GLY A 5 12.31 10.46 -1.05
CA GLY A 5 13.74 10.15 -1.13
C GLY A 5 14.15 8.96 -0.27
N ALA A 6 13.59 8.83 0.94
CA ALA A 6 13.82 7.68 1.80
C ALA A 6 13.29 6.38 1.17
N VAL A 7 12.08 6.39 0.62
CA VAL A 7 11.48 5.24 -0.07
C VAL A 7 12.29 4.87 -1.32
N GLN A 8 12.72 5.86 -2.12
CA GLN A 8 13.59 5.60 -3.27
C GLN A 8 14.90 4.92 -2.87
N ARG A 9 15.55 5.37 -1.79
CA ARG A 9 16.78 4.74 -1.28
C ARG A 9 16.53 3.30 -0.85
N MET A 10 15.43 3.04 -0.15
CA MET A 10 15.02 1.68 0.23
C MET A 10 14.81 0.78 -0.99
N LEU A 11 14.16 1.30 -2.04
CA LEU A 11 13.98 0.55 -3.29
C LEU A 11 15.30 0.29 -4.01
N CYS A 12 16.19 1.29 -4.10
CA CYS A 12 17.53 1.13 -4.65
C CYS A 12 18.30 0.01 -3.93
N ASP A 13 18.31 0.03 -2.59
CA ASP A 13 18.97 -1.00 -1.79
C ASP A 13 18.42 -2.40 -2.10
N ARG A 14 17.10 -2.51 -2.20
CA ARG A 14 16.41 -3.77 -2.56
C ARG A 14 16.74 -4.24 -3.99
N ILE A 15 16.94 -3.35 -4.95
CA ILE A 15 17.36 -3.73 -6.32
C ILE A 15 18.73 -4.43 -6.29
N PHE A 16 19.66 -3.96 -5.46
CA PHE A 16 21.00 -4.54 -5.38
C PHE A 16 21.01 -5.85 -4.58
N HIS A 17 20.19 -5.97 -3.54
CA HIS A 17 20.24 -7.10 -2.60
C HIS A 17 19.17 -8.18 -2.83
N SER A 18 18.01 -7.85 -3.43
CA SER A 18 16.85 -8.74 -3.51
C SER A 18 16.22 -8.79 -4.90
N LYS A 19 16.88 -9.50 -5.83
CA LYS A 19 16.43 -9.61 -7.23
C LYS A 19 15.06 -10.25 -7.46
N GLN A 20 14.51 -10.94 -6.45
CA GLN A 20 13.21 -11.63 -6.53
C GLN A 20 12.08 -10.85 -5.85
N ASP A 21 12.37 -9.71 -5.22
CA ASP A 21 11.35 -8.96 -4.52
C ASP A 21 10.40 -8.28 -5.52
N ALA A 22 9.13 -8.23 -5.14
CA ALA A 22 8.09 -7.49 -5.84
C ALA A 22 7.54 -6.39 -4.94
N VAL A 23 7.29 -5.22 -5.52
CA VAL A 23 6.73 -4.06 -4.82
C VAL A 23 5.62 -3.45 -5.65
N GLY A 24 4.52 -3.12 -4.97
CA GLY A 24 3.44 -2.26 -5.45
C GLY A 24 3.47 -0.94 -4.69
N LEU A 25 2.95 0.10 -5.33
CA LEU A 25 2.89 1.45 -4.79
C LEU A 25 1.44 1.90 -4.82
N LEU A 26 0.95 2.31 -3.66
CA LEU A 26 -0.39 2.85 -3.47
C LEU A 26 -0.26 4.24 -2.88
N LYS A 27 -1.21 5.10 -3.24
CA LYS A 27 -1.35 6.44 -2.68
C LYS A 27 -2.72 6.56 -2.03
N ALA A 28 -2.73 6.81 -0.73
CA ALA A 28 -3.90 7.27 0.00
C ALA A 28 -3.98 8.80 -0.10
N GLY A 29 -5.18 9.34 -0.26
CA GLY A 29 -5.41 10.78 -0.46
C GLY A 29 -5.18 11.24 -1.91
N ALA A 30 -5.40 10.35 -2.87
CA ALA A 30 -5.44 10.71 -4.30
C ALA A 30 -6.75 11.43 -4.65
N ASP A 31 -6.71 12.34 -5.61
CA ASP A 31 -7.89 13.04 -6.11
C ASP A 31 -8.86 12.07 -6.79
N ALA A 32 -8.35 10.98 -7.37
CA ALA A 32 -9.13 9.89 -7.96
C ALA A 32 -9.11 8.62 -7.10
N THR A 33 -10.16 7.81 -7.24
CA THR A 33 -10.22 6.43 -6.73
C THR A 33 -9.85 5.48 -7.85
N ASP A 34 -8.71 4.79 -7.73
CA ASP A 34 -8.23 3.81 -8.71
C ASP A 34 -7.68 2.58 -7.98
N ASN A 35 -8.60 1.75 -7.51
CA ASN A 35 -8.28 0.48 -6.90
C ASN A 35 -9.38 -0.56 -7.15
N GLU A 36 -8.99 -1.84 -7.11
CA GLU A 36 -9.88 -2.94 -7.46
C GLU A 36 -10.98 -3.18 -6.42
N VAL A 37 -10.68 -2.94 -5.14
CA VAL A 37 -11.65 -3.18 -4.06
C VAL A 37 -12.82 -2.21 -4.22
N ALA A 38 -12.55 -0.93 -4.47
CA ALA A 38 -13.54 0.08 -4.80
C ALA A 38 -14.34 -0.30 -6.06
N LEU A 39 -13.68 -0.80 -7.11
CA LEU A 39 -14.35 -1.23 -8.33
C LEU A 39 -15.34 -2.39 -8.10
N GLN A 40 -15.01 -3.31 -7.20
CA GLN A 40 -15.80 -4.52 -6.96
C GLN A 40 -16.89 -4.33 -5.89
N MET A 41 -16.61 -3.56 -4.84
CA MET A 41 -17.45 -3.46 -3.64
C MET A 41 -18.00 -2.05 -3.41
N GLY A 42 -17.47 -1.03 -4.10
CA GLY A 42 -17.67 0.38 -3.72
C GLY A 42 -16.87 0.77 -2.47
N GLY A 43 -16.83 2.06 -2.15
CA GLY A 43 -16.03 2.60 -1.05
C GLY A 43 -14.53 2.62 -1.37
N TYR A 44 -13.68 2.60 -0.34
CA TYR A 44 -12.21 2.68 -0.47
C TYR A 44 -11.76 3.89 -1.32
N ASP A 45 -12.42 5.02 -1.07
CA ASP A 45 -12.31 6.23 -1.87
C ASP A 45 -10.95 6.92 -1.70
N HIS A 46 -10.54 7.68 -2.73
CA HIS A 46 -9.30 8.45 -2.73
C HIS A 46 -8.03 7.60 -2.52
N ILE A 47 -8.10 6.32 -2.86
CA ILE A 47 -6.96 5.39 -2.86
C ILE A 47 -6.68 4.96 -4.30
N ALA A 48 -5.45 5.20 -4.76
CA ALA A 48 -5.02 4.93 -6.13
C ALA A 48 -3.76 4.06 -6.19
N VAL A 49 -3.74 3.09 -7.10
CA VAL A 49 -2.55 2.25 -7.38
C VAL A 49 -1.61 3.01 -8.33
N VAL A 50 -0.61 3.70 -7.78
CA VAL A 50 0.41 4.43 -8.55
C VAL A 50 1.37 3.47 -9.27
N GLY A 51 1.53 2.25 -8.76
CA GLY A 51 2.30 1.20 -9.43
C GLY A 51 1.81 -0.17 -9.03
N SER A 52 1.26 -0.91 -9.98
CA SER A 52 0.83 -2.30 -9.74
C SER A 52 1.99 -3.17 -9.24
N MET A 53 1.68 -4.17 -8.41
CA MET A 53 2.66 -5.14 -7.90
C MET A 53 3.49 -5.77 -9.02
N GLY A 54 4.79 -5.92 -8.80
CA GLY A 54 5.71 -6.57 -9.73
C GLY A 54 7.17 -6.35 -9.33
N PRO A 55 8.13 -6.90 -10.08
CA PRO A 55 9.54 -6.89 -9.69
C PRO A 55 10.06 -5.49 -9.32
N VAL A 56 10.94 -5.43 -8.32
CA VAL A 56 11.63 -4.18 -7.99
C VAL A 56 12.58 -3.82 -9.14
N GLY A 57 12.60 -2.55 -9.52
CA GLY A 57 13.45 -2.04 -10.59
C GLY A 57 13.30 -0.52 -10.77
N MET A 58 13.97 0.03 -11.78
CA MET A 58 14.01 1.48 -12.05
C MET A 58 12.62 2.10 -12.16
N LYS A 59 11.67 1.41 -12.81
CA LYS A 59 10.28 1.87 -12.92
C LYS A 59 9.63 2.16 -11.55
N ARG A 60 9.98 1.43 -10.49
CA ARG A 60 9.44 1.68 -9.14
C ARG A 60 10.01 2.97 -8.54
N ILE A 61 11.29 3.23 -8.76
CA ILE A 61 11.95 4.47 -8.32
C ILE A 61 11.34 5.68 -9.02
N GLU A 62 11.10 5.56 -10.33
CA GLU A 62 10.42 6.58 -11.14
C GLU A 62 8.99 6.83 -10.66
N ASN A 63 8.22 5.77 -10.42
CA ASN A 63 6.86 5.89 -9.89
C ASN A 63 6.83 6.63 -8.54
N VAL A 64 7.76 6.32 -7.63
CA VAL A 64 7.86 7.02 -6.35
C VAL A 64 8.19 8.50 -6.58
N GLY A 65 9.12 8.81 -7.49
CA GLY A 65 9.48 10.20 -7.82
C GLY A 65 8.36 11.03 -8.45
N ALA A 66 7.36 10.39 -9.04
CA ALA A 66 6.19 11.05 -9.63
C ALA A 66 5.08 11.34 -8.59
N ILE A 67 5.17 10.80 -7.37
CA ILE A 67 4.20 11.04 -6.30
C ILE A 67 4.33 12.48 -5.84
N HIS A 68 3.23 13.22 -5.91
CA HIS A 68 3.08 14.58 -5.42
C HIS A 68 1.89 14.66 -4.46
N ALA A 69 1.78 15.74 -3.68
CA ALA A 69 0.62 15.95 -2.81
C ALA A 69 -0.64 16.21 -3.65
N GLU A 70 -1.76 15.64 -3.22
CA GLU A 70 -3.10 15.85 -3.78
C GLU A 70 -4.08 16.17 -2.63
N SER A 71 -5.33 16.51 -2.95
CA SER A 71 -6.30 17.03 -1.96
C SER A 71 -7.30 15.98 -1.47
N GLY A 72 -7.24 14.76 -2.00
CA GLY A 72 -8.11 13.65 -1.60
C GLY A 72 -7.96 13.28 -0.12
N ARG A 73 -9.03 12.74 0.46
CA ARG A 73 -9.04 12.22 1.83
C ARG A 73 -9.42 10.75 1.81
N ALA A 74 -8.50 9.90 2.25
CA ALA A 74 -8.70 8.47 2.36
C ALA A 74 -8.56 8.02 3.81
N ASP A 75 -9.23 6.93 4.15
CA ASP A 75 -8.97 6.21 5.41
C ASP A 75 -7.68 5.37 5.24
N LEU A 76 -6.77 5.47 6.21
CA LEU A 76 -5.51 4.71 6.19
C LEU A 76 -5.73 3.21 6.37
N ILE A 77 -6.80 2.83 7.08
CA ILE A 77 -7.17 1.43 7.26
C ILE A 77 -7.68 0.84 5.96
N ASP A 78 -8.54 1.57 5.23
CA ASP A 78 -8.96 1.22 3.87
C ASP A 78 -7.73 1.06 2.95
N ALA A 79 -6.75 1.95 3.05
CA ALA A 79 -5.52 1.84 2.28
C ALA A 79 -4.73 0.56 2.58
N VAL A 80 -4.70 0.11 3.85
CA VAL A 80 -4.08 -1.17 4.25
C VAL A 80 -4.85 -2.35 3.66
N VAL A 81 -6.18 -2.32 3.65
CA VAL A 81 -7.01 -3.36 3.04
C VAL A 81 -6.76 -3.44 1.53
N VAL A 82 -6.74 -2.30 0.83
CA VAL A 82 -6.43 -2.26 -0.61
C VAL A 82 -5.02 -2.78 -0.90
N ALA A 83 -4.04 -2.47 -0.05
CA ALA A 83 -2.68 -2.99 -0.18
C ALA A 83 -2.62 -4.51 0.03
N ALA A 84 -3.35 -5.03 1.03
CA ALA A 84 -3.44 -6.46 1.30
C ALA A 84 -4.10 -7.21 0.12
N ASP A 85 -5.17 -6.66 -0.45
CA ASP A 85 -5.80 -7.20 -1.67
C ASP A 85 -4.81 -7.21 -2.86
N ALA A 86 -4.08 -6.11 -3.08
CA ALA A 86 -3.10 -6.03 -4.16
C ALA A 86 -2.00 -7.11 -4.02
N ILE A 87 -1.55 -7.36 -2.78
CA ILE A 87 -0.61 -8.46 -2.47
C ILE A 87 -1.28 -9.81 -2.78
N ALA A 88 -2.47 -10.08 -2.26
CA ALA A 88 -3.17 -11.34 -2.41
C ALA A 88 -3.39 -11.71 -3.90
N ARG A 89 -3.83 -10.74 -4.70
CA ARG A 89 -4.02 -10.91 -6.16
C ARG A 89 -2.71 -11.20 -6.89
N TYR A 90 -1.60 -10.59 -6.47
CA TYR A 90 -0.29 -10.81 -7.08
C TYR A 90 0.30 -12.19 -6.71
N VAL A 91 0.33 -12.52 -5.43
CA VAL A 91 0.96 -13.77 -4.94
C VAL A 91 0.14 -15.01 -5.27
N ARG A 92 -1.20 -14.89 -5.35
CA ARG A 92 -2.14 -15.98 -5.56
C ARG A 92 -1.89 -17.11 -4.56
N LYS A 93 -1.36 -18.25 -5.01
CA LYS A 93 -1.05 -19.44 -4.17
C LYS A 93 0.45 -19.63 -3.92
N ASN A 94 1.29 -18.72 -4.41
CA ASN A 94 2.74 -18.83 -4.29
C ASN A 94 3.21 -18.43 -2.89
N LYS A 95 4.28 -19.07 -2.41
CA LYS A 95 4.88 -18.77 -1.11
C LYS A 95 5.72 -17.49 -1.20
N TRP A 96 5.33 -16.46 -0.45
CA TRP A 96 6.01 -15.18 -0.34
C TRP A 96 6.05 -14.71 1.11
N SER A 97 7.10 -14.01 1.51
CA SER A 97 7.07 -13.17 2.70
C SER A 97 6.34 -11.87 2.34
N LYS A 98 5.20 -11.60 2.96
CA LYS A 98 4.30 -10.51 2.59
C LYS A 98 4.37 -9.38 3.61
N ARG A 99 4.37 -8.14 3.12
CA ARG A 99 4.48 -6.97 3.97
C ARG A 99 3.78 -5.76 3.37
N VAL A 100 3.11 -4.99 4.21
CA VAL A 100 2.61 -3.64 3.91
C VAL A 100 3.45 -2.64 4.70
N LEU A 101 4.03 -1.66 4.00
CA LEU A 101 4.69 -0.52 4.63
C LEU A 101 3.78 0.70 4.48
N LEU A 102 3.19 1.15 5.59
CA LEU A 102 2.38 2.35 5.64
C LEU A 102 3.28 3.52 6.04
N VAL A 103 3.37 4.51 5.15
CA VAL A 103 4.10 5.76 5.42
C VAL A 103 3.08 6.89 5.50
N SER A 104 2.96 7.51 6.67
CA SER A 104 1.95 8.53 6.93
C SER A 104 2.40 9.45 8.05
N ASP A 105 1.95 10.70 8.03
CA ASP A 105 2.10 11.64 9.15
C ASP A 105 1.11 11.35 10.29
N GLY A 106 0.26 10.32 10.13
CA GLY A 106 -0.78 9.95 11.08
C GLY A 106 -1.96 10.92 11.09
N ALA A 107 -1.99 11.93 10.22
CA ALA A 107 -3.06 12.90 10.11
C ALA A 107 -4.25 12.32 9.31
N THR A 108 -4.76 11.17 9.74
CA THR A 108 -6.01 10.65 9.20
C THR A 108 -7.21 11.28 9.90
N SER A 109 -8.30 11.43 9.14
CA SER A 109 -9.61 11.55 9.75
C SER A 109 -9.80 10.27 10.56
N ARG A 110 -9.87 10.40 11.88
CA ARG A 110 -10.25 9.34 12.79
C ARG A 110 -11.70 9.00 12.47
N ALA A 111 -11.92 8.23 11.40
CA ALA A 111 -13.16 7.48 11.30
C ALA A 111 -13.27 6.71 12.61
N GLU A 112 -14.46 6.70 13.19
CA GLU A 112 -14.75 5.93 14.39
C GLU A 112 -14.66 4.45 14.02
N LEU A 113 -13.44 3.93 13.87
CA LEU A 113 -13.18 2.52 13.73
C LEU A 113 -13.65 1.90 15.04
N ASP A 114 -14.74 1.15 14.97
CA ASP A 114 -15.14 0.32 16.08
C ASP A 114 -14.11 -0.83 16.26
N GLU A 115 -14.05 -1.38 17.47
CA GLU A 115 -13.09 -2.43 17.80
C GLU A 115 -13.28 -3.70 16.94
N GLU A 116 -14.49 -3.91 16.42
CA GLU A 116 -14.85 -5.07 15.60
C GLU A 116 -14.21 -4.98 14.21
N GLN A 117 -14.31 -3.82 13.54
CA GLN A 117 -13.65 -3.58 12.26
C GLN A 117 -12.14 -3.72 12.34
N VAL A 118 -11.53 -3.22 13.42
CA VAL A 118 -10.08 -3.38 13.63
C VAL A 118 -9.72 -4.85 13.83
N ALA A 119 -10.52 -5.59 14.58
CA ALA A 119 -10.29 -7.02 14.81
C ALA A 119 -10.41 -7.83 13.52
N ASP A 120 -11.40 -7.54 12.67
CA ASP A 120 -11.60 -8.21 11.39
C ASP A 120 -10.42 -7.98 10.45
N ILE A 121 -9.92 -6.74 10.36
CA ILE A 121 -8.77 -6.41 9.51
C ILE A 121 -7.50 -7.04 10.05
N ALA A 122 -7.30 -7.03 11.37
CA ALA A 122 -6.18 -7.72 12.00
C ALA A 122 -6.21 -9.22 11.71
N SER A 123 -7.39 -9.86 11.77
CA SER A 123 -7.56 -11.27 11.39
C SER A 123 -7.22 -11.48 9.92
N GLN A 124 -7.71 -10.63 9.01
CA GLN A 124 -7.41 -10.76 7.58
C GLN A 124 -5.91 -10.66 7.28
N LEU A 125 -5.19 -9.74 7.93
CA LEU A 125 -3.74 -9.62 7.77
C LEU A 125 -3.01 -10.86 8.32
N ALA A 126 -3.43 -11.35 9.49
CA ALA A 126 -2.86 -12.54 10.12
C ALA A 126 -3.10 -13.81 9.28
N ASP A 127 -4.33 -14.04 8.83
CA ASP A 127 -4.73 -15.19 8.02
C ASP A 127 -3.99 -15.24 6.66
N ASN A 128 -3.55 -14.07 6.18
CA ASN A 128 -2.78 -13.95 4.96
C ASN A 128 -1.25 -13.90 5.19
N ASP A 129 -0.76 -14.06 6.41
CA ASP A 129 0.67 -13.92 6.77
C ASP A 129 1.26 -12.58 6.31
N ILE A 130 0.48 -11.49 6.42
CA ILE A 130 0.91 -10.13 6.04
C ILE A 130 1.37 -9.38 7.28
N VAL A 131 2.62 -8.92 7.27
CA VAL A 131 3.15 -8.03 8.31
C VAL A 131 2.86 -6.57 7.94
N LEU A 132 2.29 -5.81 8.87
CA LEU A 132 2.14 -4.36 8.74
C LEU A 132 3.28 -3.64 9.47
N GLU A 133 3.99 -2.78 8.76
CA GLU A 133 5.00 -1.87 9.30
C GLU A 133 4.55 -0.43 9.07
N VAL A 134 4.64 0.42 10.11
CA VAL A 134 4.30 1.84 10.05
C VAL A 134 5.58 2.64 10.19
N ALA A 135 5.80 3.60 9.29
CA ALA A 135 7.01 4.42 9.22
C ALA A 135 6.69 5.92 9.16
#